data_AF-A0AAE0GZD4-F1
#
_entry.id   AF-A0AAE0GZD4-F1
#
_cell.length_a   1.000
_cell.length_b   1.000
_cell.length_c   1.000
_cell.angle_alpha   90.00
_cell.angle_beta   90.00
_cell.angle_gamma   90.00
#
_symmetry.space_group_name_H-M   'P 1'
#
loop_
_entity.id
_entity.type
_entity.pdbx_description
1 polymer ?
#
loop_
_entity_poly.entity_id
_entity_poly.type
_entity_poly.pdbx_seq_one_letter_code
_entity_poly.pdbx_strand_id
1 'polypeptide(L)'
;MRATRVAVLYLNSKGHSFQGGDFAFNDLDEDQLVEPVQGRCVLFPSGAYHLHQAREVESGSRFVLAMWFTLTQERGEVIQSTLKAYLTETACVSSAATEGTR
;
A
#
# COMPACT_ATOMS: atom_id res chain seq x y z
N MET A 1 -1.06 10.15 18.19
CA MET A 1 -0.63 9.91 16.79
C MET A 1 -1.31 10.92 15.87
N ARG A 2 -0.58 11.64 15.01
CA ARG A 2 -1.20 12.54 14.00
C ARG A 2 -1.15 11.84 12.63
N ALA A 3 -2.25 11.84 11.89
CA ALA A 3 -2.47 10.96 10.75
C ALA A 3 -1.55 11.26 9.56
N THR A 4 -0.99 10.21 8.97
CA THR A 4 -0.50 10.17 7.58
C THR A 4 -1.67 9.85 6.66
N ARG A 5 -1.61 10.27 5.39
CA ARG A 5 -2.63 9.91 4.39
C ARG A 5 -2.09 8.85 3.44
N VAL A 6 -2.96 7.98 2.96
CA VAL A 6 -2.66 6.98 1.95
C VAL A 6 -3.56 7.22 0.75
N ALA A 7 -2.98 7.14 -0.44
CA ALA A 7 -3.74 7.07 -1.68
C ALA A 7 -3.48 5.72 -2.35
N VAL A 8 -4.54 5.11 -2.85
CA VAL A 8 -4.50 3.89 -3.67
C VAL A 8 -5.11 4.21 -5.03
N LEU A 9 -4.31 4.11 -6.09
CA LEU A 9 -4.74 4.23 -7.48
C LEU A 9 -4.85 2.84 -8.09
N TYR A 10 -6.04 2.49 -8.59
CA TYR A 10 -6.26 1.23 -9.30
C TYR A 10 -5.79 1.33 -10.76
N LEU A 11 -4.94 0.40 -11.18
CA LEU A 11 -4.35 0.38 -12.52
C LEU A 11 -5.12 -0.53 -13.49
N ASN A 12 -6.03 -1.34 -12.97
CA ASN A 12 -6.95 -2.18 -13.74
C ASN A 12 -8.28 -2.37 -12.97
N SER A 13 -9.30 -2.90 -13.66
CA SER A 13 -10.68 -2.98 -13.13
C SER A 13 -11.08 -4.38 -12.71
N LYS A 14 -11.85 -4.47 -11.62
CA LYS A 14 -12.63 -5.66 -11.26
C LYS A 14 -13.64 -5.96 -12.36
N GLY A 15 -13.96 -7.24 -12.58
CA GLY A 15 -14.91 -7.69 -13.61
C GLY A 15 -14.33 -7.75 -15.02
N HIS A 16 -13.19 -7.09 -15.28
CA HIS A 16 -12.49 -7.14 -16.58
C HIS A 16 -11.12 -7.81 -16.47
N SER A 17 -10.30 -7.45 -15.47
CA SER A 17 -8.94 -7.98 -15.31
C SER A 17 -8.78 -8.96 -14.16
N PHE A 18 -9.71 -8.95 -13.20
CA PHE A 18 -9.72 -9.84 -12.04
C PHE A 18 -11.13 -9.92 -11.42
N GLN A 19 -11.36 -10.91 -10.57
CA GLN A 19 -12.58 -11.08 -9.77
C GLN A 19 -12.29 -11.05 -8.26
N GLY A 20 -13.32 -10.81 -7.45
CA GLY A 20 -13.17 -10.51 -6.03
C GLY A 20 -12.41 -9.19 -5.81
N GLY A 21 -11.61 -9.12 -4.75
CA GLY A 21 -10.60 -8.08 -4.59
C GLY A 21 -11.11 -6.69 -4.20
N ASP A 22 -12.32 -6.58 -3.66
CA ASP A 22 -12.87 -5.32 -3.17
C ASP A 22 -12.00 -4.70 -2.08
N PHE A 23 -12.03 -3.38 -2.00
CA PHE A 23 -11.38 -2.66 -0.91
C PHE A 23 -12.45 -2.29 0.12
N ALA A 24 -12.31 -2.80 1.34
CA ALA A 24 -13.27 -2.57 2.40
C ALA A 24 -12.67 -1.62 3.44
N PHE A 25 -13.41 -0.57 3.80
CA PHE A 25 -13.22 0.12 5.06
C PHE A 25 -14.05 -0.59 6.12
N ASN A 26 -13.38 -1.08 7.15
CA ASN A 26 -14.03 -1.86 8.20
C ASN A 26 -14.69 -0.93 9.20
N ASP A 27 -15.96 -1.16 9.46
CA ASP A 27 -16.74 -0.49 10.50
C ASP A 27 -17.34 -1.53 11.46
N LEU A 28 -17.84 -1.10 12.61
CA LEU A 28 -18.44 -1.98 13.61
C LEU A 28 -19.78 -2.55 13.15
N ASP A 29 -20.54 -1.75 12.38
CA ASP A 29 -21.88 -2.13 11.91
C ASP A 29 -21.82 -2.79 10.53
N GLU A 30 -21.21 -2.12 9.56
CA GLU A 30 -21.14 -2.61 8.17
C GLU A 30 -19.89 -2.10 7.45
N ASP A 31 -19.17 -3.02 6.78
CA ASP A 31 -18.03 -2.69 5.92
C ASP A 31 -18.47 -1.82 4.73
N GLN A 32 -17.78 -0.69 4.52
CA GLN A 32 -17.96 0.13 3.33
C GLN A 32 -17.06 -0.37 2.20
N LEU A 33 -17.65 -0.80 1.09
CA LEU A 33 -16.92 -1.36 -0.05
C LEU A 33 -16.63 -0.32 -1.12
N VAL A 34 -15.39 -0.29 -1.57
CA VAL A 34 -14.94 0.43 -2.76
C VAL A 34 -14.54 -0.57 -3.82
N GLU A 35 -15.33 -0.59 -4.89
CA GLU A 35 -15.01 -1.40 -6.06
C GLU A 35 -13.77 -0.87 -6.80
N PRO A 36 -12.78 -1.72 -7.12
CA PRO A 36 -11.64 -1.33 -7.94
C PRO A 36 -12.02 -1.05 -9.40
N VAL A 37 -11.75 0.18 -9.85
CA VAL A 37 -11.96 0.60 -11.24
C VAL A 37 -10.69 1.29 -11.72
N GLN A 38 -10.20 0.92 -12.91
CA GLN A 38 -9.04 1.55 -13.51
C GLN A 38 -9.15 3.08 -13.48
N GLY A 39 -8.11 3.75 -12.98
CA GLY A 39 -8.05 5.21 -12.84
C GLY A 39 -8.72 5.77 -11.57
N ARG A 40 -9.45 4.96 -10.79
CA ARG A 40 -10.00 5.38 -9.50
C ARG A 40 -8.86 5.52 -8.49
N CYS A 41 -8.77 6.70 -7.87
CA CYS A 41 -7.86 6.98 -6.77
C CYS A 41 -8.67 7.18 -5.49
N VAL A 42 -8.32 6.45 -4.43
CA VAL A 42 -8.97 6.53 -3.12
C VAL A 42 -7.95 7.11 -2.14
N LEU A 43 -8.26 8.27 -1.54
CA LEU A 43 -7.42 8.94 -0.53
C LEU A 43 -8.07 8.85 0.85
N PHE A 44 -7.37 8.30 1.83
CA PHE A 44 -7.91 8.12 3.18
C PHE A 44 -6.83 8.27 4.27
N PRO A 45 -7.20 8.55 5.54
CA PRO A 45 -6.26 8.57 6.66
C PRO A 45 -5.73 7.16 6.97
N SER A 46 -4.44 6.99 7.24
CA SER A 46 -3.85 5.67 7.54
C SER A 46 -3.80 5.33 9.03
N GLY A 47 -4.62 5.99 9.85
CA GLY A 47 -4.65 5.79 11.30
C GLY A 47 -5.46 4.55 11.69
N ALA A 48 -5.29 4.08 12.93
CA ALA A 48 -6.00 2.91 13.46
C ALA A 48 -7.55 3.06 13.43
N TYR A 49 -8.06 4.28 13.39
CA TYR A 49 -9.49 4.58 13.25
C TYR A 49 -10.03 4.42 11.81
N HIS A 50 -9.16 4.14 10.84
CA HIS A 50 -9.53 3.86 9.44
C HIS A 50 -8.98 2.48 9.07
N LEU A 51 -9.49 1.47 9.78
CA LEU A 51 -9.18 0.09 9.47
C LEU A 51 -9.71 -0.21 8.07
N HIS A 52 -8.85 -0.80 7.25
CA HIS A 52 -9.20 -1.13 5.88
C HIS A 52 -8.48 -2.41 5.49
N GLN A 53 -9.09 -3.13 4.56
CA GLN A 53 -8.54 -4.35 4.02
C GLN A 53 -8.76 -4.42 2.52
N ALA A 54 -7.76 -4.97 1.83
CA ALA A 54 -7.97 -5.53 0.51
C ALA A 54 -8.53 -6.94 0.68
N ARG A 55 -9.75 -7.19 0.21
CA ARG A 55 -10.31 -8.54 0.15
C ARG A 55 -9.53 -9.38 -0.87
N GLU A 56 -9.67 -10.70 -0.73
CA GLU A 56 -8.99 -11.69 -1.55
C GLU A 56 -9.37 -11.53 -3.03
N VAL A 57 -8.36 -11.65 -3.90
CA VAL A 57 -8.56 -11.73 -5.35
C VAL A 57 -8.81 -13.18 -5.70
N GLU A 58 -9.99 -13.48 -6.23
CA GLU A 58 -10.42 -14.86 -6.50
C GLU A 58 -9.85 -15.39 -7.83
N SER A 59 -9.64 -14.51 -8.80
CA SER A 59 -9.02 -14.85 -10.09
C SER A 59 -8.43 -13.62 -10.77
N GLY A 60 -7.44 -13.83 -11.65
CA GLY A 60 -6.71 -12.75 -12.32
C GLY A 60 -5.69 -12.06 -11.41
N SER A 61 -5.28 -10.84 -11.79
CA SER A 61 -4.30 -10.05 -11.02
C SER A 61 -4.78 -8.62 -10.83
N ARG A 62 -4.78 -8.12 -9.59
CA ARG A 62 -5.11 -6.73 -9.25
C ARG A 62 -3.84 -5.89 -9.13
N PHE A 63 -3.75 -4.82 -9.93
CA PHE A 63 -2.62 -3.89 -9.92
C PHE A 63 -3.03 -2.56 -9.29
N VAL A 64 -2.23 -2.09 -8.33
CA VAL A 64 -2.45 -0.83 -7.63
C VAL A 64 -1.14 -0.07 -7.45
N LEU A 65 -1.22 1.25 -7.45
CA LEU A 65 -0.16 2.13 -6.98
C LEU A 65 -0.57 2.69 -5.61
N ALA A 66 0.16 2.31 -4.57
CA ALA A 66 -0.03 2.83 -3.21
C ALA A 66 0.97 3.96 -2.94
N MET A 67 0.48 5.07 -2.40
CA MET A 67 1.26 6.27 -2.11
C MET A 67 0.98 6.73 -0.68
N TRP A 68 2.02 7.05 0.08
CA TRP A 68 1.92 7.54 1.45
C TRP A 68 2.36 9.00 1.52
N PHE A 69 1.57 9.80 2.23
CA PHE A 69 1.79 11.23 2.42
C PHE A 69 1.89 11.57 3.90
N THR A 70 2.80 12.48 4.21
CA THR A 70 2.91 13.11 5.53
C THR A 70 2.49 14.57 5.46
N LEU A 71 2.08 15.13 6.60
CA LEU A 71 1.63 16.51 6.70
C LEU A 71 2.76 17.50 7.01
N THR A 72 3.95 17.01 7.34
CA THR A 72 5.08 17.84 7.79
C THR A 72 6.40 17.35 7.21
N GLN A 73 7.29 18.29 6.90
CA GLN A 73 8.65 18.03 6.40
C GLN A 73 9.47 17.14 7.34
N GLU A 74 9.51 17.45 8.64
CA GLU A 74 10.24 16.69 9.66
C GLU A 74 9.93 15.18 9.61
N ARG A 75 8.64 14.83 9.52
CA ARG A 75 8.21 13.43 9.37
C ARG A 75 8.65 12.81 8.05
N GLY A 76 8.68 13.61 6.98
CA GLY A 76 9.19 13.18 5.68
C GLY A 76 10.67 12.79 5.78
N GLU A 77 11.47 13.58 6.48
CA GLU A 77 12.89 13.31 6.72
C GLU A 77 13.11 12.04 7.56
N VAL A 78 12.28 11.81 8.59
CA VAL A 78 12.30 10.56 9.36
C VAL A 78 11.99 9.34 8.48
N ILE A 79 10.95 9.43 7.63
CA ILE A 79 10.61 8.34 6.71
C ILE A 79 11.74 8.12 5.70
N GLN A 80 12.30 9.18 5.12
CA GLN A 80 13.41 9.09 4.16
C GLN A 80 14.67 8.47 4.76
N SER A 81 15.06 8.89 5.96
CA SER A 81 16.23 8.34 6.65
C SER A 81 16.05 6.86 6.99
N THR A 82 14.86 6.48 7.45
CA THR A 82 14.51 5.07 7.74
C THR A 82 14.55 4.23 6.47
N LEU A 83 13.94 4.69 5.37
CA LEU A 83 13.98 4.01 4.07
C LEU A 83 15.41 3.87 3.55
N LYS A 84 16.23 4.93 3.66
CA LYS A 84 17.63 4.91 3.25
C LYS A 84 18.43 3.86 4.02
N ALA A 85 18.24 3.77 5.34
CA ALA A 85 18.88 2.74 6.16
C ALA A 85 18.49 1.33 5.69
N TYR A 86 17.19 1.06 5.55
CA TYR A 86 16.66 -0.23 5.09
C TYR A 86 17.20 -0.66 3.71
N LEU A 87 17.23 0.27 2.75
CA LEU A 87 17.76 0.00 1.40
C LEU A 87 19.27 -0.25 1.42
N THR A 88 20.01 0.44 2.29
CA THR A 88 21.46 0.25 2.45
C THR A 88 21.76 -1.13 3.05
N GLU A 89 21.02 -1.55 4.07
CA GLU A 89 21.13 -2.89 4.66
C GLU A 89 20.82 -3.98 3.63
N THR A 90 19.74 -3.83 2.87
CA THR A 90 19.34 -4.80 1.85
C THR A 90 20.38 -4.92 0.73
N ALA A 91 20.95 -3.79 0.28
CA ALA A 91 22.02 -3.79 -0.70
C ALA A 91 23.28 -4.53 -0.18
N CYS A 92 23.67 -4.30 1.07
CA CYS A 92 24.82 -4.95 1.70
C CYS A 92 24.64 -6.47 1.83
N VAL A 93 23.44 -6.93 2.20
CA VAL A 93 23.12 -8.37 2.28
C VAL A 93 23.13 -9.02 0.89
N SER A 94 22.63 -8.33 -0.14
CA SER A 94 22.63 -8.86 -1.51
C SER A 94 24.05 -9.04 -2.09
N SER A 95 24.99 -8.15 -1.75
CA SER A 95 26.39 -8.28 -2.18
C SER A 95 27.13 -9.44 -1.49
N ALA A 96 26.82 -9.73 -0.22
CA ALA A 96 27.44 -10.83 0.52
C ALA A 96 26.95 -12.22 0.05
N ALA A 97 25.71 -12.33 -0.43
CA ALA A 97 25.16 -13.58 -0.95
C ALA A 97 25.79 -14.02 -2.28
N THR A 98 26.33 -13.09 -3.08
CA THR A 98 27.00 -13.39 -4.35
C THR A 98 28.46 -13.87 -4.22
N GLU A 99 29.09 -13.72 -3.05
CA GLU A 99 30.50 -14.12 -2.84
C GLU A 99 30.68 -15.54 -2.31
N GLY A 100 29.59 -16.25 -1.95
CA GLY A 100 29.63 -17.57 -1.32
C GLY A 100 29.44 -18.79 -2.24
N THR A 101 29.45 -18.64 -3.57
CA THR A 101 29.21 -19.77 -4.51
C THR A 101 30.37 -20.00 -5.49
N ARG A 102 31.61 -19.92 -5.01
CA ARG A 102 32.79 -20.28 -5.81
C ARG A 102 33.48 -21.51 -5.28
#